data_AF-N1R0F7-F1
#
_entry.id   AF-N1R0F7-F1
#
_cell.length_a   1.000
_cell.length_b   1.000
_cell.length_c   1.000
_cell.angle_alpha   90.00
_cell.angle_beta   90.00
_cell.angle_gamma   90.00
#
_symmetry.space_group_name_H-M   'P 1'
#
loop_
_entity.id
_entity.type
_entity.pdbx_description
1 polymer ?
#
loop_
_entity_poly.entity_id
_entity_poly.type
_entity_poly.pdbx_seq_one_letter_code
_entity_poly.pdbx_strand_id
1 'polypeptide(L)'
;MAAAALRAQLNDHIASMYTDGVVDEDTFEELRDEGTAAEVSRLFIYDASDIIDDIDTLMSASTPSIMSPSALCLGEEPEVDFDEVEALTQQLMRCTSSVGAQQVNLACMNFGNFYAIKYIQGCLLSLDLVRNEFYIVRHELEVMMQLEEQIAACGPNS
;
A
#
# COMPACT_ATOMS: atom_id res chain seq x y z
N MET A 1 -24.95 24.72 1.97
CA MET A 1 -24.46 24.55 3.37
C MET A 1 -23.83 23.17 3.58
N ALA A 2 -24.50 22.06 3.27
CA ALA A 2 -23.93 20.71 3.45
C ALA A 2 -22.67 20.45 2.60
N ALA A 3 -22.69 20.77 1.30
CA ALA A 3 -21.51 20.54 0.44
C ALA A 3 -20.31 21.40 0.81
N ALA A 4 -20.53 22.64 1.29
CA ALA A 4 -19.45 23.51 1.76
C ALA A 4 -18.75 22.93 3.01
N ALA A 5 -19.52 22.34 3.93
CA ALA A 5 -18.96 21.65 5.09
C ALA A 5 -18.19 20.38 4.70
N LEU A 6 -18.68 19.61 3.73
CA LEU A 6 -17.97 18.44 3.22
C LEU A 6 -16.67 18.81 2.49
N ARG A 7 -16.67 19.89 1.70
CA ARG A 7 -15.46 20.42 1.07
C ARG A 7 -14.41 20.87 2.08
N ALA A 8 -14.84 21.50 3.17
CA ALA A 8 -13.94 21.85 4.27
C ALA A 8 -13.33 20.59 4.90
N GLN A 9 -14.15 19.58 5.21
CA GLN A 9 -13.68 18.29 5.74
C GLN A 9 -12.71 17.59 4.78
N LEU A 10 -12.98 17.58 3.48
CA LEU A 10 -12.08 17.01 2.48
C LEU A 10 -10.72 17.71 2.48
N ASN A 11 -10.71 19.04 2.50
CA ASN A 11 -9.47 19.81 2.52
C ASN A 11 -8.69 19.61 3.83
N ASP A 12 -9.39 19.57 4.97
CA ASP A 12 -8.77 19.32 6.27
C ASP A 12 -8.15 17.91 6.32
N HIS A 13 -8.85 16.90 5.78
CA HIS A 13 -8.38 15.52 5.68
C HIS A 13 -7.14 15.38 4.79
N ILE A 14 -7.16 16.01 3.61
CA ILE A 14 -6.01 16.00 2.70
C ILE A 14 -4.81 16.72 3.34
N ALA A 15 -5.03 17.84 4.04
CA ALA A 15 -3.96 18.52 4.77
C ALA A 15 -3.35 17.66 5.90
N SER A 16 -4.15 16.84 6.59
CA SER A 16 -3.60 15.86 7.53
C SER A 16 -2.80 14.77 6.84
N MET A 17 -3.21 14.29 5.67
CA MET A 17 -2.44 13.31 4.90
C MET A 17 -1.03 13.82 4.55
N TYR A 18 -0.88 15.10 4.20
CA TYR A 18 0.43 15.73 3.97
C TYR A 18 1.24 15.84 5.25
N THR A 19 0.60 16.32 6.32
CA THR A 19 1.26 16.53 7.63
C THR A 19 1.78 15.22 8.22
N ASP A 20 1.00 14.14 8.08
CA ASP A 20 1.34 12.81 8.58
C ASP A 20 2.25 12.04 7.61
N GLY A 21 2.56 12.61 6.44
CA GLY A 21 3.43 12.02 5.42
C GLY A 21 2.86 10.77 4.76
N VAL A 22 1.53 10.66 4.72
CA VAL A 22 0.80 9.54 4.08
C VAL A 22 1.01 9.58 2.57
N VAL A 23 0.93 10.79 2.00
CA VAL A 23 1.21 11.09 0.60
C VAL A 23 2.11 12.32 0.51
N ASP A 24 2.93 12.37 -0.54
CA ASP A 24 3.73 13.54 -0.90
C ASP A 24 2.82 14.68 -1.38
N GLU A 25 2.98 15.87 -0.79
CA GLU A 25 2.13 17.03 -1.07
C GLU A 25 2.21 17.46 -2.53
N ASP A 26 3.43 17.60 -3.08
CA ASP A 26 3.64 18.03 -4.46
C ASP A 26 3.00 17.06 -5.46
N THR A 27 3.30 15.76 -5.32
CA THR A 27 2.74 14.70 -6.18
C THR A 27 1.22 14.66 -6.09
N PHE A 28 0.66 14.73 -4.89
CA PHE A 28 -0.77 14.54 -4.70
C PHE A 28 -1.58 15.78 -5.07
N GLU A 29 -1.05 17.00 -4.90
CA GLU A 29 -1.70 18.21 -5.41
C GLU A 29 -1.76 18.22 -6.95
N GLU A 30 -0.74 17.72 -7.65
CA GLU A 30 -0.80 17.55 -9.12
C GLU A 30 -1.99 16.67 -9.54
N LEU A 31 -2.20 15.54 -8.85
CA LEU A 31 -3.35 14.66 -9.11
C LEU A 31 -4.69 15.33 -8.83
N ARG A 32 -4.76 16.21 -7.82
CA ARG A 32 -5.97 16.95 -7.47
C ARG A 32 -6.29 18.01 -8.52
N ASP A 33 -5.28 18.75 -8.98
CA ASP A 33 -5.42 19.77 -10.02
C ASP A 33 -5.85 19.16 -11.35
N GLU A 34 -5.36 17.95 -11.67
CA GLU A 34 -5.79 17.18 -12.84
C GLU A 34 -7.17 16.52 -12.69
N GLY A 35 -7.70 16.46 -11.45
CA GLY A 35 -8.95 15.77 -11.15
C GLY A 35 -8.87 14.24 -11.27
N THR A 36 -7.67 13.68 -11.16
CA THR A 36 -7.37 12.24 -11.31
C THR A 36 -7.10 11.55 -9.98
N ALA A 37 -6.99 12.30 -8.87
CA ALA A 37 -6.68 11.80 -7.54
C ALA A 37 -7.48 10.54 -7.13
N ALA A 38 -8.82 10.56 -7.24
CA ALA A 38 -9.63 9.39 -6.89
C ALA A 38 -9.36 8.16 -7.77
N GLU A 39 -9.21 8.35 -9.07
CA GLU A 39 -8.97 7.24 -10.00
C GLU A 39 -7.59 6.61 -9.79
N VAL A 40 -6.56 7.45 -9.65
CA VAL A 40 -5.19 7.00 -9.38
C VAL A 40 -5.11 6.33 -8.00
N SER A 41 -5.84 6.83 -7.01
CA SER A 41 -5.93 6.22 -5.69
C SER A 41 -6.55 4.81 -5.74
N ARG A 42 -7.62 4.62 -6.52
CA ARG A 42 -8.25 3.29 -6.69
C ARG A 42 -7.30 2.30 -7.35
N LEU A 43 -6.62 2.73 -8.42
CA LEU A 43 -5.63 1.90 -9.11
C LEU A 43 -4.49 1.51 -8.18
N PHE A 44 -3.94 2.49 -7.44
CA PHE A 44 -2.92 2.22 -6.43
C PHE A 44 -3.38 1.18 -5.40
N ILE A 45 -4.58 1.35 -4.82
CA ILE A 45 -5.09 0.43 -3.80
C ILE A 45 -5.24 -0.99 -4.37
N TYR A 46 -5.78 -1.12 -5.59
CA TYR A 46 -5.96 -2.40 -6.24
C TYR A 46 -4.63 -3.08 -6.54
N ASP A 47 -3.74 -2.41 -7.27
CA ASP A 47 -2.45 -2.96 -7.70
C ASP A 47 -1.56 -3.29 -6.49
N ALA A 48 -1.47 -2.38 -5.51
CA ALA A 48 -0.65 -2.60 -4.34
C ALA A 48 -1.17 -3.75 -3.46
N SER A 49 -2.49 -3.93 -3.34
CA SER A 49 -3.07 -5.05 -2.60
C SER A 49 -2.73 -6.38 -3.27
N ASP A 50 -2.90 -6.47 -4.59
CA ASP A 50 -2.62 -7.70 -5.36
C ASP A 50 -1.15 -8.08 -5.25
N ILE A 51 -0.24 -7.11 -5.40
CA ILE A 51 1.20 -7.33 -5.28
C ILE A 51 1.59 -7.77 -3.85
N ILE A 52 1.02 -7.16 -2.82
CA ILE A 52 1.30 -7.54 -1.42
C ILE A 52 0.80 -8.97 -1.15
N ASP A 53 -0.39 -9.33 -1.63
CA ASP A 53 -0.96 -10.68 -1.47
C ASP A 53 -0.11 -11.75 -2.19
N ASP A 54 0.43 -11.42 -3.37
CA ASP A 54 1.37 -12.29 -4.09
C ASP A 54 2.69 -12.48 -3.33
N ILE A 55 3.26 -11.41 -2.78
CA ILE A 55 4.47 -11.48 -1.94
C ILE A 55 4.19 -12.33 -0.68
N ASP A 56 3.05 -12.14 0.00
CA ASP A 56 2.66 -12.96 1.15
C ASP A 56 2.52 -14.44 0.78
N THR A 57 1.98 -14.74 -0.40
CA THR A 57 1.84 -16.11 -0.90
C THR A 57 3.21 -16.76 -1.11
N LEU A 58 4.17 -16.05 -1.71
CA LEU A 58 5.55 -16.54 -1.90
C LEU A 58 6.28 -16.71 -0.57
N MET A 59 6.13 -15.75 0.35
CA MET A 59 6.82 -15.78 1.65
C MET A 59 6.24 -16.85 2.60
N SER A 60 4.94 -17.12 2.51
CA SER A 60 4.28 -18.14 3.34
C SER A 60 4.57 -19.57 2.89
N ALA A 61 4.86 -19.79 1.60
CA ALA A 61 5.23 -21.08 1.05
C ALA A 61 6.41 -21.72 1.81
N SER A 62 7.36 -20.92 2.29
CA SER A 62 8.56 -21.37 3.02
C SER A 62 8.42 -21.37 4.54
N THR A 63 7.26 -21.00 5.08
CA THR A 63 7.01 -21.17 6.52
C THR A 63 6.43 -22.57 6.75
N PRO A 64 7.18 -23.55 7.30
CA PRO A 64 6.60 -24.82 7.66
C PRO A 64 5.51 -24.55 8.69
N SER A 65 4.27 -24.86 8.36
CA SER A 65 3.17 -24.86 9.31
C SER A 65 3.60 -25.68 10.52
N ILE A 66 3.84 -25.00 11.65
CA ILE A 66 4.21 -25.56 12.96
C ILE A 66 3.21 -26.65 13.46
N MET A 67 2.12 -26.87 12.73
CA MET A 67 1.08 -27.87 12.99
C MET A 67 1.19 -29.19 12.22
N SER A 68 2.19 -29.42 11.35
CA SER A 68 2.30 -30.69 10.61
C SER A 68 3.62 -31.43 10.84
N PRO A 69 3.65 -32.45 11.72
CA PRO A 69 4.81 -33.32 11.94
C PRO A 69 5.24 -34.14 10.70
N SER A 70 4.46 -34.13 9.62
CA SER A 70 4.71 -34.92 8.41
C SER A 70 5.49 -34.17 7.31
N ALA A 71 5.72 -32.86 7.44
CA ALA A 71 6.52 -32.08 6.48
C ALA A 71 8.03 -32.35 6.57
N LEU A 72 8.50 -32.98 7.66
CA LEU A 72 9.90 -33.38 7.85
C LEU A 72 10.35 -34.59 7.00
N CYS A 73 9.45 -35.19 6.21
CA CYS A 73 9.71 -36.47 5.56
C CYS A 73 10.10 -36.41 4.07
N LEU A 74 10.16 -35.23 3.44
CA LEU A 74 10.58 -35.09 2.04
C LEU A 74 11.56 -33.91 1.94
N GLY A 75 12.82 -34.21 1.65
CA GLY A 75 13.98 -33.31 1.82
C GLY A 75 14.11 -32.13 0.85
N GLU A 76 13.02 -31.50 0.47
CA GLU A 76 13.00 -30.22 -0.25
C GLU A 76 12.04 -29.30 0.52
N GLU A 77 12.57 -28.47 1.42
CA GLU A 77 11.79 -27.33 1.91
C GLU A 77 11.48 -26.45 0.69
N PRO A 78 10.23 -26.00 0.50
CA PRO A 78 9.91 -25.04 -0.55
C PRO A 78 10.78 -23.78 -0.34
N GLU A 79 11.71 -23.54 -1.26
CA GLU A 79 12.58 -22.36 -1.25
C GLU A 79 11.77 -21.15 -1.73
N VAL A 80 11.87 -20.01 -1.02
CA VAL A 80 11.27 -18.75 -1.47
C VAL A 80 11.93 -18.35 -2.79
N ASP A 81 11.14 -18.07 -3.82
CA ASP A 81 11.63 -17.40 -5.02
C ASP A 81 11.89 -15.92 -4.73
N PHE A 82 13.10 -15.62 -4.25
CA PHE A 82 13.49 -14.25 -3.91
C PHE A 82 13.64 -13.33 -5.13
N ASP A 83 13.85 -13.89 -6.32
CA ASP A 83 13.92 -13.09 -7.56
C ASP A 83 12.50 -12.59 -7.90
N GLU A 84 11.48 -13.43 -7.73
CA GLU A 84 10.08 -13.04 -7.87
C GLU A 84 9.64 -12.04 -6.78
N VAL A 85 10.04 -12.25 -5.52
CA VAL A 85 9.80 -11.30 -4.43
C VAL A 85 10.43 -9.93 -4.71
N GLU A 86 11.65 -9.88 -5.24
CA GLU A 86 12.29 -8.63 -5.64
C GLU A 86 11.51 -7.95 -6.77
N ALA A 87 11.10 -8.69 -7.80
CA ALA A 87 10.37 -8.15 -8.94
C ALA A 87 9.00 -7.57 -8.53
N LEU A 88 8.30 -8.23 -7.62
CA LEU A 88 7.04 -7.76 -7.04
C LEU A 88 7.27 -6.53 -6.14
N THR A 89 8.32 -6.53 -5.31
CA THR A 89 8.65 -5.35 -4.47
C THR A 89 8.95 -4.12 -5.33
N GLN A 90 9.71 -4.30 -6.41
CA GLN A 90 9.98 -3.21 -7.37
C GLN A 90 8.71 -2.72 -8.06
N GLN A 91 7.76 -3.61 -8.37
CA GLN A 91 6.44 -3.23 -8.86
C GLN A 91 5.67 -2.40 -7.83
N LEU A 92 5.63 -2.85 -6.58
CA LEU A 92 4.98 -2.12 -5.49
C LEU A 92 5.58 -0.71 -5.32
N MET A 93 6.91 -0.57 -5.34
CA MET A 93 7.57 0.73 -5.29
C MET A 93 7.15 1.65 -6.45
N ARG A 94 6.97 1.12 -7.67
CA ARG A 94 6.42 1.90 -8.79
C ARG A 94 4.99 2.34 -8.51
N CYS A 95 4.13 1.46 -7.98
CA CYS A 95 2.77 1.80 -7.59
C CYS A 95 2.73 2.93 -6.55
N THR A 96 3.59 2.87 -5.51
CA THR A 96 3.62 3.92 -4.47
C THR A 96 3.93 5.31 -5.01
N SER A 97 4.73 5.39 -6.07
CA SER A 97 5.09 6.67 -6.69
C SER A 97 3.90 7.35 -7.36
N SER A 98 2.87 6.60 -7.77
CA SER A 98 1.69 7.15 -8.44
C SER A 98 0.83 8.05 -7.55
N VAL A 99 0.87 7.85 -6.24
CA VAL A 99 0.11 8.62 -5.23
C VAL A 99 1.04 9.31 -4.22
N GLY A 100 2.36 9.25 -4.43
CA GLY A 100 3.33 9.82 -3.50
C GLY A 100 3.41 9.10 -2.15
N ALA A 101 3.07 7.82 -2.05
CA ALA A 101 3.07 7.05 -0.79
C ALA A 101 4.50 6.70 -0.30
N GLN A 102 5.21 7.69 0.21
CA GLN A 102 6.63 7.59 0.57
C GLN A 102 6.90 6.57 1.69
N GLN A 103 6.02 6.46 2.69
CA GLN A 103 6.22 5.53 3.82
C GLN A 103 6.18 4.07 3.38
N VAL A 104 5.27 3.72 2.46
CA VAL A 104 5.21 2.38 1.86
C VAL A 104 6.50 2.12 1.07
N ASN A 105 6.97 3.10 0.30
CA ASN A 105 8.23 2.97 -0.45
C ASN A 105 9.43 2.73 0.47
N LEU A 106 9.54 3.48 1.57
CA LEU A 106 10.59 3.28 2.57
C LEU A 106 10.50 1.90 3.25
N ALA A 107 9.29 1.42 3.54
CA ALA A 107 9.07 0.07 4.04
C ALA A 107 9.53 -1.00 3.03
N CYS A 108 9.24 -0.82 1.73
CA CYS A 108 9.72 -1.67 0.65
C CYS A 108 11.25 -1.68 0.56
N MET A 109 11.92 -0.53 0.72
CA MET A 109 13.39 -0.48 0.76
C MET A 109 13.95 -1.26 1.96
N ASN A 110 13.29 -1.16 3.12
CA ASN A 110 13.69 -1.94 4.30
C ASN A 110 13.49 -3.44 4.10
N PHE A 111 12.37 -3.86 3.51
CA PHE A 111 12.13 -5.24 3.07
C PHE A 111 13.22 -5.73 2.10
N GLY A 112 13.64 -4.85 1.18
CA GLY A 112 14.79 -4.97 0.29
C GLY A 112 16.06 -5.50 0.94
N ASN A 113 16.41 -4.93 2.08
CA ASN A 113 17.63 -5.30 2.79
C ASN A 113 17.61 -6.75 3.27
N PHE A 114 16.43 -7.31 3.55
CA PHE A 114 16.29 -8.66 4.09
C PHE A 114 16.20 -9.73 3.00
N TYR A 115 15.45 -9.48 1.91
CA TYR A 115 15.39 -10.47 0.82
C TYR A 115 16.71 -10.54 0.06
N ALA A 116 17.48 -9.45 -0.02
CA ALA A 116 18.81 -9.45 -0.63
C ALA A 116 19.81 -10.39 0.08
N ILE A 117 19.63 -10.59 1.40
CA ILE A 117 20.43 -11.54 2.19
C ILE A 117 19.68 -12.84 2.48
N LYS A 118 18.52 -13.06 1.84
CA LYS A 118 17.64 -14.22 2.01
C LYS A 118 17.26 -14.51 3.48
N TYR A 119 17.11 -13.46 4.29
CA TYR A 119 16.78 -13.60 5.71
C TYR A 119 15.26 -13.65 5.94
N ILE A 120 14.68 -14.85 5.82
CA ILE A 120 13.21 -15.09 5.86
C ILE A 120 12.54 -14.42 7.06
N GLN A 121 13.06 -14.59 8.28
CA GLN A 121 12.44 -13.98 9.47
C GLN A 121 12.45 -12.45 9.42
N GLY A 122 13.52 -11.86 8.88
CA GLY A 122 13.60 -10.42 8.64
C GLY A 122 12.58 -9.99 7.60
N CYS A 123 12.52 -10.71 6.47
CA CYS A 123 11.54 -10.50 5.41
C CYS A 123 10.10 -10.47 5.93
N LEU A 124 9.70 -11.47 6.72
CA LEU A 124 8.35 -11.55 7.30
C LEU A 124 8.03 -10.33 8.19
N LEU A 125 8.96 -9.95 9.07
CA LEU A 125 8.78 -8.77 9.95
C LEU A 125 8.72 -7.46 9.16
N SER A 126 9.55 -7.30 8.13
CA SER A 126 9.50 -6.10 7.27
C SER A 126 8.31 -6.08 6.31
N LEU A 127 7.78 -7.24 5.91
CA LEU A 127 6.57 -7.34 5.10
C LEU A 127 5.34 -6.95 5.93
N ASP A 128 5.31 -7.31 7.22
CA ASP A 128 4.31 -6.79 8.16
C ASP A 128 4.33 -5.26 8.22
N LEU A 129 5.52 -4.63 8.18
CA LEU A 129 5.64 -3.18 8.11
C LEU A 129 5.09 -2.63 6.78
N VAL A 130 5.45 -3.22 5.64
CA VAL A 130 4.91 -2.83 4.32
C VAL A 130 3.38 -2.88 4.33
N ARG A 131 2.79 -3.94 4.88
CA ARG A 131 1.33 -4.09 5.02
C ARG A 131 0.73 -2.99 5.89
N ASN A 132 1.33 -2.70 7.04
CA ASN A 132 0.82 -1.67 7.94
C ASN A 132 0.82 -0.29 7.26
N GLU A 133 1.94 0.09 6.62
CA GLU A 133 2.03 1.37 5.92
C GLU A 133 1.04 1.44 4.75
N PHE A 134 0.89 0.36 3.99
CA PHE A 134 -0.10 0.29 2.92
C PHE A 134 -1.53 0.47 3.44
N TYR A 135 -1.89 -0.15 4.57
CA TYR A 135 -3.23 -0.04 5.13
C TYR A 135 -3.53 1.36 5.67
N ILE A 136 -2.53 2.07 6.20
CA ILE A 136 -2.67 3.47 6.58
C ILE A 136 -3.00 4.31 5.33
N VAL A 137 -2.16 4.22 4.30
CA VAL A 137 -2.38 4.97 3.04
C VAL A 137 -3.73 4.63 2.41
N ARG A 138 -4.08 3.34 2.31
CA ARG A 138 -5.36 2.90 1.77
C ARG A 138 -6.53 3.54 2.53
N HIS A 139 -6.50 3.50 3.86
CA HIS A 139 -7.58 4.04 4.67
C HIS A 139 -7.80 5.53 4.41
N GLU A 140 -6.73 6.31 4.41
CA GLU A 140 -6.79 7.75 4.20
C GLU A 140 -7.30 8.10 2.79
N LEU A 141 -6.87 7.36 1.77
CA LEU A 141 -7.37 7.51 0.40
C LEU A 141 -8.84 7.10 0.26
N GLU A 142 -9.29 6.04 0.94
CA GLU A 142 -10.70 5.65 0.96
C GLU A 142 -11.60 6.71 1.59
N VAL A 143 -11.17 7.34 2.70
CA VAL A 143 -11.89 8.44 3.34
C VAL A 143 -12.00 9.64 2.39
N MET A 144 -10.90 10.00 1.72
CA MET A 144 -10.88 11.06 0.71
C MET A 144 -11.90 10.80 -0.40
N MET A 145 -11.89 9.61 -1.00
CA MET A 145 -12.84 9.24 -2.06
C MET A 145 -14.30 9.26 -1.59
N GLN A 146 -14.56 8.79 -0.36
CA GLN A 146 -15.91 8.83 0.21
C GLN A 146 -16.41 10.27 0.41
N LEU A 147 -15.54 11.20 0.78
CA LEU A 147 -15.89 12.62 0.91
C LEU A 147 -16.19 13.24 -0.47
N GLU A 148 -15.40 12.91 -1.49
CA GLU A 148 -15.66 13.34 -2.87
C GLU A 148 -16.99 12.82 -3.42
N GLU A 149 -17.31 11.54 -3.19
CA GLU A 149 -18.59 10.95 -3.58
C GLU A 149 -19.78 11.63 -2.89
N GLN A 150 -19.66 11.95 -1.60
CA GLN A 150 -20.67 12.70 -0.86
C GLN A 150 -20.87 14.12 -1.39
N ILE A 151 -19.78 14.79 -1.79
CA ILE A 151 -19.84 16.12 -2.41
C ILE A 151 -20.55 16.02 -3.77
N ALA A 152 -20.22 15.03 -4.59
CA ALA A 152 -20.85 14.79 -5.89
C ALA A 152 -22.36 14.52 -5.74
N ALA A 153 -22.76 13.76 -4.71
CA ALA A 153 -24.16 13.47 -4.41
C ALA A 153 -24.98 14.71 -3.97
N CYS A 154 -24.33 15.76 -3.48
CA CYS A 154 -25.00 17.03 -3.12
C CYS A 154 -25.43 17.88 -4.33
N GLY A 155 -24.97 17.54 -5.54
CA GLY A 155 -25.29 18.25 -6.78
C GLY A 155 -24.53 19.58 -6.98
N PRO A 156 -24.56 20.16 -8.19
CA PRO A 156 -23.68 21.27 -8.59
C PRO A 156 -24.00 22.66 -7.99
N ASN A 157 -25.00 22.78 -7.09
CA ASN A 157 -25.50 24.06 -6.58
C ASN A 157 -25.46 24.17 -5.04
N SER A 158 -24.26 24.08 -4.44
CA SER A 158 -24.06 24.39 -3.02
C SER A 158 -22.90 25.34 -2.77
#